data_AF-A0A2W2DK35-F1
#
_entry.id   AF-A0A2W2DK35-F1
#
_cell.length_a   1.000
_cell.length_b   1.000
_cell.length_c   1.000
_cell.angle_alpha   90.00
_cell.angle_beta   90.00
_cell.angle_gamma   90.00
#
_symmetry.space_group_name_H-M   'P 1'
#
loop_
_entity.id
_entity.type
_entity.pdbx_description
1 polymer ?
#
loop_
_entity_poly.entity_id
_entity_poly.type
_entity_poly.pdbx_seq_one_letter_code
_entity_poly.pdbx_strand_id
1 'polypeptide(L)'
;MTRSEFDDIRAFLADDTAEAGDVLAVARTLVDDLEHSHLREAILRTHYLRLLTAARATMAAELLGAPDPLAFVRHELSTRGQLPEDGETAERILSDARAAAELLASLENPPQRRPRELRLRRCVSTGRRLPH
;
A
#
# COMPACT_ATOMS: atom_id res chain seq x y z
N MET A 1 -11.40 6.32 -6.67
CA MET A 1 -12.42 6.88 -5.77
C MET A 1 -11.93 6.94 -4.34
N THR A 2 -12.35 7.97 -3.62
CA THR A 2 -12.09 8.17 -2.19
C THR A 2 -13.18 7.52 -1.33
N ARG A 3 -12.89 7.31 -0.03
CA ARG A 3 -13.89 6.78 0.92
C ARG A 3 -15.13 7.69 1.04
N SER A 4 -14.95 8.99 0.84
CA SER A 4 -16.03 9.98 0.86
C SER A 4 -17.03 9.76 -0.27
N GLU A 5 -16.56 9.52 -1.50
CA GLU A 5 -17.41 9.33 -2.68
C GLU A 5 -18.31 8.09 -2.55
N PHE A 6 -17.82 7.02 -1.92
CA PHE A 6 -18.64 5.85 -1.63
C PHE A 6 -19.75 6.13 -0.62
N ASP A 7 -19.51 7.01 0.35
CA ASP A 7 -20.52 7.39 1.34
C ASP A 7 -21.59 8.29 0.70
N ASP A 8 -21.19 9.15 -0.25
CA ASP A 8 -22.12 9.95 -1.06
C ASP A 8 -23.01 9.08 -1.95
N ILE A 9 -22.44 8.06 -2.61
CA ILE A 9 -23.22 7.10 -3.40
C ILE A 9 -24.19 6.30 -2.52
N ARG A 10 -23.78 5.90 -1.32
CA ARG A 10 -24.67 5.20 -0.38
C ARG A 10 -25.81 6.09 0.10
N ALA A 11 -25.53 7.36 0.38
CA ALA A 11 -26.55 8.32 0.76
C ALA A 11 -27.54 8.55 -0.39
N PHE A 12 -27.04 8.68 -1.61
CA PHE A 12 -27.84 8.81 -2.83
C PHE A 12 -28.74 7.58 -3.08
N LEU A 13 -28.20 6.36 -2.94
CA LEU A 13 -28.97 5.13 -3.11
C LEU A 13 -30.00 4.88 -2.00
N ALA A 14 -29.85 5.52 -0.84
CA ALA A 14 -30.80 5.46 0.27
C ALA A 14 -31.89 6.54 0.19
N ASP A 15 -31.82 7.45 -0.78
CA ASP A 15 -32.82 8.47 -1.00
C ASP A 15 -34.00 7.88 -1.80
N ASP A 16 -35.17 7.80 -1.15
CA ASP A 16 -36.41 7.30 -1.76
C ASP A 16 -36.91 8.18 -2.92
N THR A 17 -36.33 9.36 -3.13
CA THR A 17 -36.64 10.26 -4.25
C THR A 17 -35.78 10.06 -5.48
N ALA A 18 -34.75 9.20 -5.41
CA ALA A 18 -33.86 8.93 -6.54
C ALA A 18 -34.61 8.26 -7.71
N GLU A 19 -34.50 8.82 -8.92
CA GLU A 19 -35.12 8.23 -10.10
C GLU A 19 -34.29 7.05 -10.63
N ALA A 20 -34.96 6.08 -11.26
CA ALA A 20 -34.30 4.92 -11.86
C ALA A 20 -33.24 5.31 -12.91
N GLY A 21 -33.41 6.46 -13.58
CA GLY A 21 -32.44 7.00 -14.53
C GLY A 21 -31.13 7.42 -13.87
N ASP A 22 -31.19 8.01 -12.68
CA ASP A 22 -30.03 8.46 -11.94
C ASP A 22 -29.23 7.28 -11.38
N VAL A 23 -29.92 6.25 -10.87
CA VAL A 23 -29.29 4.99 -10.44
C VAL A 23 -28.56 4.31 -11.60
N LEU A 24 -29.15 4.30 -12.80
CA LEU A 24 -28.51 3.75 -14.00
C LEU A 24 -27.27 4.57 -14.41
N ALA A 25 -27.31 5.90 -14.28
CA ALA A 25 -26.17 6.75 -14.56
C ALA A 25 -25.00 6.48 -13.59
N VAL A 26 -25.28 6.41 -12.29
CA VAL A 26 -24.27 6.06 -11.26
C VAL A 26 -23.69 4.66 -11.52
N ALA A 27 -24.53 3.69 -11.87
CA ALA A 27 -24.08 2.33 -12.18
C ALA A 27 -23.11 2.29 -13.37
N ARG A 28 -23.36 3.08 -14.43
CA ARG A 28 -22.45 3.17 -15.58
C ARG A 28 -21.10 3.77 -15.19
N THR A 29 -21.11 4.87 -14.45
CA THR A 29 -19.87 5.49 -13.96
C THR A 29 -19.06 4.52 -13.09
N LEU A 30 -19.72 3.78 -12.21
CA LEU A 30 -19.05 2.78 -11.37
C LEU A 30 -18.45 1.62 -12.18
N VAL A 31 -19.12 1.19 -13.25
CA VAL A 31 -18.58 0.18 -14.17
C VAL A 31 -17.35 0.71 -14.90
N ASP A 32 -17.41 1.92 -15.44
CA ASP A 32 -16.27 2.55 -16.13
C ASP A 32 -15.06 2.72 -15.18
N ASP A 33 -15.31 3.15 -13.94
CA ASP A 33 -14.27 3.29 -12.91
C ASP A 33 -13.66 1.95 -12.51
N LEU A 34 -14.47 0.89 -12.43
CA LEU A 34 -14.01 -0.47 -12.15
C LEU A 34 -13.15 -1.00 -13.29
N GLU A 35 -13.58 -0.82 -14.55
CA GLU A 35 -12.83 -1.20 -15.72
C GLU A 35 -11.49 -0.47 -15.78
N HIS A 36 -11.49 0.84 -15.55
CA HIS A 36 -10.27 1.64 -15.48
C HIS A 36 -9.32 1.14 -14.38
N SER A 37 -9.86 0.82 -13.21
CA SER A 37 -9.09 0.29 -12.08
C SER A 37 -8.48 -1.08 -12.40
N HIS A 38 -9.24 -1.98 -13.02
CA HIS A 38 -8.74 -3.29 -13.45
C HIS A 38 -7.65 -3.19 -14.52
N LEU A 39 -7.81 -2.28 -15.49
CA LEU A 39 -6.77 -2.04 -16.49
C LEU A 39 -5.48 -1.53 -15.84
N ARG A 40 -5.59 -0.56 -14.94
CA ARG A 40 -4.45 -0.02 -14.19
C ARG A 40 -3.77 -1.11 -13.35
N GLU A 41 -4.54 -1.96 -12.68
CA GLU A 41 -4.01 -3.08 -11.91
C GLU A 41 -3.29 -4.10 -12.80
N ALA A 42 -3.87 -4.46 -13.95
CA ALA A 42 -3.26 -5.39 -14.90
C ALA A 42 -1.91 -4.86 -15.43
N ILE A 43 -1.84 -3.56 -15.73
CA ILE A 43 -0.60 -2.89 -16.13
C ILE A 43 0.44 -2.96 -15.01
N LEU A 44 0.06 -2.60 -13.77
CA LEU A 44 0.97 -2.63 -12.62
C LEU A 44 1.49 -4.05 -12.32
N ARG A 45 0.61 -5.05 -12.37
CA ARG A 45 1.00 -6.46 -12.22
C ARG A 45 2.01 -6.90 -13.29
N THR A 46 1.78 -6.50 -14.53
CA THR A 46 2.69 -6.78 -15.64
C THR A 46 4.06 -6.12 -15.40
N HIS A 47 4.08 -4.88 -14.94
CA HIS A 47 5.33 -4.18 -14.61
C HIS A 47 6.07 -4.87 -13.46
N TYR A 48 5.37 -5.22 -12.40
CA TYR A 48 5.95 -5.91 -11.26
C TYR A 48 6.54 -7.27 -11.66
N LEU A 49 5.82 -8.05 -12.46
CA LEU A 49 6.29 -9.36 -12.94
C LEU A 49 7.56 -9.22 -13.79
N ARG A 50 7.64 -8.22 -14.66
CA ARG A 50 8.85 -7.94 -15.45
C ARG A 50 10.03 -7.56 -14.57
N LEU A 51 9.83 -6.68 -13.58
CA LEU A 51 10.89 -6.29 -12.66
C LEU A 51 11.38 -7.47 -11.80
N LEU A 52 10.47 -8.29 -11.27
CA LEU A 52 10.81 -9.50 -10.53
C LEU A 52 11.59 -10.50 -11.41
N THR A 53 11.19 -10.64 -12.68
CA THR A 53 11.90 -11.50 -13.64
C THR A 53 13.32 -10.99 -13.89
N ALA A 54 13.51 -9.70 -14.12
CA ALA A 54 14.82 -9.10 -14.30
C ALA A 54 15.70 -9.21 -13.04
N ALA A 55 15.14 -9.00 -11.85
CA ALA A 55 15.86 -9.19 -10.59
C ALA A 55 16.34 -10.63 -10.42
N ARG A 56 15.49 -11.62 -10.72
CA ARG A 56 15.87 -13.05 -10.70
C ARG A 56 16.96 -13.37 -11.72
N ALA A 57 16.87 -12.79 -12.93
CA ALA A 57 17.89 -12.95 -13.96
C ALA A 57 19.24 -12.34 -13.53
N THR A 58 19.22 -11.17 -12.88
CA THR A 58 20.40 -10.54 -12.30
C THR A 58 21.08 -11.43 -11.26
N MET A 59 20.32 -12.00 -10.32
CA MET A 59 20.89 -12.94 -9.34
C MET A 59 21.48 -14.19 -9.99
N ALA A 60 20.83 -14.74 -11.01
CA ALA A 60 21.34 -15.89 -11.75
C ALA A 60 22.62 -15.55 -12.52
N ALA A 61 22.67 -14.37 -13.15
CA ALA A 61 23.84 -13.88 -13.86
C ALA A 61 25.04 -13.70 -12.93
N GLU A 62 24.82 -13.19 -11.71
CA GLU A 62 25.86 -13.07 -10.69
C GLU A 62 26.39 -14.44 -10.25
N LEU A 63 25.50 -15.39 -9.97
CA LEU A 63 25.88 -16.77 -9.60
C LEU A 63 26.69 -17.48 -10.70
N LEU A 64 26.46 -17.15 -11.96
CA LEU A 64 27.17 -17.71 -13.12
C LEU A 64 28.42 -16.91 -13.52
N GLY A 65 28.77 -15.84 -12.80
CA GLY A 65 29.94 -15.02 -13.10
C GLY A 65 29.82 -14.25 -14.42
N ALA A 66 28.62 -13.83 -14.79
CA ALA A 66 28.42 -13.00 -15.98
C ALA A 66 29.16 -11.66 -15.86
N PRO A 67 29.66 -11.08 -16.97
CA PRO A 67 30.45 -9.85 -16.94
C PRO A 67 29.65 -8.60 -16.49
N ASP A 68 28.33 -8.58 -16.70
CA ASP A 68 27.44 -7.50 -16.23
C ASP A 68 26.13 -8.08 -15.66
N PRO A 69 26.12 -8.54 -14.41
CA PRO A 69 24.93 -9.13 -13.80
C PRO A 69 23.73 -8.17 -13.70
N LEU A 70 24.00 -6.87 -13.58
CA LEU A 70 22.99 -5.83 -13.42
C LEU A 70 22.31 -5.43 -14.75
N ALA A 71 22.76 -5.97 -15.90
CA ALA A 71 22.24 -5.64 -17.21
C ALA A 71 20.71 -5.75 -17.31
N PHE A 72 20.13 -6.82 -16.72
CA PHE A 72 18.69 -7.09 -16.79
C PHE A 72 17.86 -6.05 -16.04
N VAL A 73 18.19 -5.79 -14.77
CA VAL A 73 17.47 -4.76 -13.97
C VAL A 73 17.70 -3.37 -14.56
N ARG A 74 18.92 -3.06 -15.01
CA ARG A 74 19.24 -1.77 -15.63
C ARG A 74 18.40 -1.54 -16.89
N HIS A 75 18.23 -2.56 -17.73
CA HIS A 75 17.40 -2.50 -18.93
C HIS A 75 15.92 -2.27 -18.60
N GLU A 76 15.37 -2.99 -17.62
CA GLU A 76 13.97 -2.83 -17.26
C GLU A 76 13.69 -1.45 -16.62
N LEU A 77 14.60 -0.95 -15.78
CA LEU A 77 14.48 0.40 -15.18
C LEU A 77 14.66 1.50 -16.24
N SER A 78 15.61 1.36 -17.16
CA SER A 78 15.85 2.36 -18.21
C SER A 78 14.68 2.48 -19.18
N THR A 79 14.09 1.35 -19.58
CA THR A 79 12.90 1.30 -20.45
C THR A 79 11.72 2.09 -19.87
N ARG A 80 11.70 2.30 -18.55
CA ARG A 80 10.64 3.03 -17.84
C ARG A 80 11.06 4.41 -17.34
N GLY A 81 12.30 4.85 -17.61
CA GLY A 81 12.82 6.10 -17.06
C GLY A 81 12.92 6.10 -15.53
N GLN A 82 13.22 4.95 -14.92
CA GLN A 82 13.30 4.78 -13.46
C GLN A 82 14.73 4.62 -12.95
N LEU A 83 15.72 4.91 -13.78
CA LEU A 83 17.11 4.95 -13.32
C LEU A 83 17.34 6.23 -12.49
N PRO A 84 18.11 6.17 -11.39
CA PRO A 84 18.52 7.36 -10.67
C PRO A 84 19.27 8.31 -11.61
N GLU A 85 18.83 9.56 -11.67
CA GLU A 85 19.40 10.57 -12.57
C GLU A 85 20.71 11.15 -12.02
N ASP A 86 20.80 11.26 -10.69
CA ASP A 86 21.95 11.83 -9.99
C ASP A 86 22.19 11.15 -8.62
N GLY A 87 23.27 11.57 -7.95
CA GLY A 87 23.67 11.03 -6.65
C GLY A 87 22.68 11.35 -5.53
N GLU A 88 22.08 12.54 -5.52
CA GLU A 88 21.08 12.93 -4.52
C GLU A 88 19.82 12.06 -4.61
N THR A 89 19.34 11.82 -5.83
CA THR A 89 18.23 10.92 -6.11
C THR A 89 18.56 9.50 -5.68
N ALA A 90 19.79 9.03 -5.95
CA ALA A 90 20.23 7.71 -5.51
C ALA A 90 20.27 7.57 -3.97
N GLU A 91 20.80 8.58 -3.25
CA GLU A 91 20.83 8.59 -1.79
C GLU A 91 19.43 8.56 -1.18
N ARG A 92 18.51 9.38 -1.72
CA ARG A 92 17.11 9.39 -1.30
C ARG A 92 16.44 8.04 -1.52
N ILE A 93 16.58 7.45 -2.72
CA ILE A 93 16.02 6.12 -3.04
C ILE A 93 16.54 5.06 -2.06
N LEU A 94 17.84 5.09 -1.72
CA LEU A 94 18.44 4.17 -0.77
C LEU A 94 17.89 4.38 0.65
N SER A 95 17.72 5.64 1.08
CA SER A 95 17.12 5.98 2.37
C SER A 95 15.68 5.46 2.46
N ASP A 96 14.87 5.72 1.43
CA ASP A 96 13.48 5.27 1.36
C ASP A 96 13.38 3.74 1.38
N ALA A 97 14.25 3.05 0.63
CA ALA A 97 14.30 1.59 0.62
C ALA A 97 14.63 1.00 2.00
N ARG A 98 15.55 1.62 2.74
CA ARG A 98 15.89 1.21 4.12
C ARG A 98 14.71 1.42 5.07
N ALA A 99 14.11 2.61 5.04
CA ALA A 99 12.96 2.93 5.87
C ALA A 99 11.78 2.00 5.58
N ALA A 100 11.50 1.69 4.31
CA ALA A 100 10.46 0.76 3.92
C ALA A 100 10.73 -0.66 4.45
N ALA A 101 11.98 -1.14 4.35
CA ALA A 101 12.36 -2.45 4.87
C ALA A 101 12.20 -2.55 6.40
N GLU A 102 12.58 -1.50 7.14
CA GLU A 102 12.41 -1.41 8.59
C GLU A 102 10.93 -1.42 8.99
N LEU A 103 10.09 -0.65 8.28
CA LEU A 103 8.66 -0.63 8.50
C LEU A 103 8.04 -2.00 8.26
N LEU A 104 8.38 -2.67 7.16
CA LEU A 104 7.90 -4.02 6.86
C LEU A 104 8.33 -5.01 7.95
N ALA A 105 9.60 -4.99 8.36
CA ALA A 105 10.09 -5.84 9.44
C ALA A 105 9.34 -5.60 10.77
N SER A 106 8.93 -4.36 11.06
CA SER A 106 8.14 -4.03 12.25
C SER A 106 6.71 -4.58 12.21
N LEU A 107 6.13 -4.72 11.01
CA LEU A 107 4.79 -5.28 10.81
C LEU A 107 4.81 -6.81 10.86
N GLU A 108 5.87 -7.44 10.34
CA GLU A 108 6.06 -8.89 10.35
C GLU A 108 6.39 -9.44 11.75
N ASN A 109 6.97 -8.61 12.62
CA ASN A 109 7.20 -8.93 14.01
C ASN A 109 6.04 -8.41 14.88
N PRO A 110 4.99 -9.21 15.16
CA PRO A 110 3.95 -8.78 16.09
C PRO A 110 4.62 -8.43 17.43
N PRO A 111 4.21 -7.34 18.09
CA PRO A 111 4.83 -6.94 19.35
C PRO A 111 4.77 -8.11 20.32
N GLN A 112 5.94 -8.53 20.82
CA GLN A 112 6.01 -9.52 21.89
C GLN A 112 5.04 -9.07 22.98
N ARG A 113 4.04 -9.91 23.27
CA ARG A 113 3.12 -9.68 24.40
C ARG A 113 4.00 -9.46 25.62
N ARG A 114 4.08 -8.21 26.06
CA ARG A 114 4.75 -7.86 27.32
C ARG A 114 4.23 -8.84 28.38
N PRO A 115 5.10 -9.45 29.20
CA PRO A 115 4.64 -10.26 30.31
C PRO A 115 3.64 -9.42 31.09
N ARG A 116 2.40 -9.88 31.13
CA ARG A 116 1.31 -9.26 31.87
C ARG A 116 1.58 -9.57 33.34
N GLU A 117 2.63 -8.95 33.89
CA GLU A 117 2.89 -9.01 35.31
C GLU A 117 1.75 -8.27 36.00
N LEU A 118 0.84 -9.09 36.51
CA LEU A 118 -0.18 -8.78 37.49
C LEU A 118 0.39 -7.86 38.57
N ARG A 119 0.04 -6.58 38.51
CA ARG A 119 0.01 -5.74 39.71
C ARG A 119 -1.39 -5.18 39.87
N LEU A 120 -2.23 -6.00 40.51
CA LEU A 120 -3.41 -5.56 41.25
C LEU A 120 -2.99 -4.44 42.21
N ARG A 121 -3.12 -3.18 41.80
CA ARG A 121 -3.18 -2.07 42.76
C ARG A 121 -4.64 -1.76 43.06
N ARG A 122 -5.12 -2.46 44.08
CA ARG A 122 -6.35 -2.17 44.80
C ARG A 122 -6.08 -0.97 45.72
N CYS A 123 -6.60 0.21 45.43
CA CYS A 123 -6.68 1.33 46.39
C CYS A 123 -7.96 2.17 46.18
N VAL A 124 -8.92 1.92 47.09
CA VAL A 124 -9.83 2.84 47.79
C VAL A 124 -10.69 3.82 46.97
N SER A 125 -11.98 3.49 46.89
CA SER A 125 -13.08 4.40 46.59
C SER A 125 -13.18 5.52 47.64
N THR A 126 -12.99 6.77 47.25
CA THR A 126 -13.44 7.94 48.02
C THR A 126 -14.82 8.36 47.53
N GLY A 127 -15.86 7.95 48.25
CA GLY A 127 -17.22 8.44 48.03
C GLY A 127 -17.32 9.92 48.41
N ARG A 128 -17.79 10.76 47.49
CA ARG A 128 -18.27 12.11 47.82
C ARG A 128 -19.78 12.04 48.06
N ARG A 129 -20.23 12.43 49.25
CA ARG A 129 -21.63 12.80 49.48
C ARG A 129 -21.80 14.26 49.06
N LEU A 130 -22.87 14.54 48.31
CA LEU A 130 -23.34 15.89 48.01
C LEU A 130 -24.16 16.41 49.21
N PRO A 131 -23.94 17.64 49.69
CA PRO A 131 -24.86 18.31 50.61
C PRO A 131 -26.06 18.91 49.87
N HIS A 132 -27.20 18.92 50.56
CA HIS A 132 -28.47 19.53 50.15
C HIS A 132 -28.38 21.05 49.99
#